data_AF-A0A2G4HGX5-F1
#
_entry.id   AF-A0A2G4HGX5-F1
#
_cell.length_a   1.000
_cell.length_b   1.000
_cell.length_c   1.000
_cell.angle_alpha   90.00
_cell.angle_beta   90.00
_cell.angle_gamma   90.00
#
_symmetry.space_group_name_H-M   'P 1'
#
loop_
_entity.id
_entity.type
_entity.pdbx_description
1 polymer ?
#
loop_
_entity_poly.entity_id
_entity_poly.type
_entity_poly.pdbx_seq_one_letter_code
_entity_poly.pdbx_strand_id
1 'polypeptide(L)'
;MFSAPNPTHTDEAKVPPYTLPDPLVMADGTPVRDVAAWRTKRRSELLELFAREVYGRTPAGRPAAMRAEVTSVNRSAARPPEKK
;
A
#
# COMPACT_ATOMS: atom_id res chain seq x y z
N MET A 1 -10.51 -32.72 -8.76
CA MET A 1 -9.75 -31.93 -9.76
C MET A 1 -8.95 -30.88 -9.01
N PHE A 2 -7.66 -31.11 -8.77
CA PHE A 2 -6.75 -30.10 -8.23
C PHE A 2 -5.99 -29.50 -9.41
N SER A 3 -6.20 -28.21 -9.66
CA SER A 3 -5.49 -27.48 -10.71
C SER A 3 -4.01 -27.42 -10.35
N ALA A 4 -3.13 -27.83 -11.27
CA ALA A 4 -1.69 -27.71 -11.06
C ALA A 4 -1.32 -26.23 -10.80
N PRO A 5 -0.34 -25.93 -9.92
CA PRO A 5 0.08 -24.55 -9.71
C PRO A 5 0.60 -24.02 -11.04
N ASN A 6 0.04 -22.90 -11.51
CA ASN A 6 0.55 -22.19 -12.68
C ASN A 6 2.06 -21.95 -12.48
N PRO A 7 2.92 -22.34 -13.43
CA PRO A 7 4.35 -22.10 -13.30
C PRO A 7 4.60 -20.60 -13.22
N THR A 8 5.38 -20.16 -12.24
CA THR A 8 5.82 -18.77 -12.13
C THR A 8 6.67 -18.42 -13.35
N HIS A 9 6.35 -17.32 -14.02
CA HIS A 9 7.14 -16.85 -15.16
C HIS A 9 8.43 -16.21 -14.63
N THR A 10 9.59 -16.78 -14.95
CA THR A 10 10.93 -16.27 -14.59
C THR A 10 11.67 -15.67 -15.80
N ASP A 11 11.14 -15.87 -17.01
CA ASP A 11 11.72 -15.41 -18.26
C ASP A 11 11.01 -14.11 -18.69
N GLU A 12 11.76 -13.00 -18.72
CA GLU A 12 11.25 -11.68 -19.10
C GLU A 12 10.66 -11.67 -20.52
N ALA A 13 11.19 -12.50 -21.43
CA ALA A 13 10.66 -12.60 -22.80
C ALA A 13 9.24 -13.18 -22.86
N LYS A 14 8.75 -13.78 -21.76
CA LYS A 14 7.39 -14.34 -21.64
C LYS A 14 6.41 -13.37 -20.97
N VAL A 15 6.84 -12.17 -20.58
CA VAL A 15 5.95 -11.15 -20.03
C VAL A 15 5.14 -10.55 -21.19
N PRO A 16 3.80 -10.68 -21.20
CA PRO A 16 2.99 -10.06 -22.23
C PRO A 16 3.05 -8.53 -22.11
N PRO A 17 2.95 -7.79 -23.23
CA PRO A 17 2.87 -6.33 -23.17
C PRO A 17 1.60 -5.89 -22.42
N TYR A 18 1.73 -4.85 -21.60
CA TYR A 18 0.62 -4.25 -20.88
C TYR A 18 0.74 -2.73 -20.88
N THR A 19 -0.39 -2.05 -20.68
CA THR A 19 -0.45 -0.60 -20.54
C THR A 19 -0.92 -0.26 -19.13
N LEU A 20 -0.16 0.59 -18.44
CA LEU A 20 -0.54 1.06 -17.12
C LEU A 20 -1.46 2.28 -17.24
N PRO A 21 -2.54 2.35 -16.45
CA PRO A 21 -3.34 3.56 -16.37
C PRO A 21 -2.51 4.71 -15.81
N ASP A 22 -2.65 5.90 -16.37
CA ASP A 22 -1.91 7.07 -15.93
C ASP A 22 -2.37 7.52 -14.53
N PRO A 23 -1.49 7.50 -13.51
CA PRO A 23 -1.86 7.94 -12.18
C PRO A 23 -2.18 9.44 -12.12
N LEU A 24 -1.63 10.25 -13.03
CA LEU A 24 -1.80 11.70 -13.12
C LEU A 24 -2.93 12.12 -14.05
N VAL A 25 -3.83 11.20 -14.43
CA VAL A 25 -5.08 11.52 -15.12
C VAL A 25 -6.24 11.12 -14.23
N MET A 26 -7.15 12.05 -13.94
CA MET A 26 -8.36 11.80 -13.14
C MET A 26 -9.28 10.80 -13.84
N ALA A 27 -10.24 10.24 -13.11
CA ALA A 27 -11.20 9.27 -13.67
C ALA A 27 -12.04 9.85 -14.83
N ASP A 28 -12.21 11.17 -14.89
CA ASP A 28 -12.91 11.88 -15.95
C ASP A 28 -12.00 12.25 -17.15
N GLY A 29 -10.72 11.90 -17.13
CA GLY A 29 -9.74 12.23 -18.16
C GLY A 29 -8.98 13.54 -17.94
N THR A 30 -9.30 14.31 -16.91
CA THR A 30 -8.61 15.58 -16.62
C THR A 30 -7.18 15.34 -16.12
N PRO A 31 -6.14 16.00 -16.67
CA PRO A 31 -4.78 15.85 -16.17
C PRO A 31 -4.56 16.54 -14.82
N VAL A 32 -3.84 15.86 -13.92
CA VAL A 32 -3.38 16.38 -12.63
C VAL A 32 -2.08 17.16 -12.85
N ARG A 33 -2.16 18.48 -12.73
CA ARG A 33 -1.04 19.38 -13.06
C ARG A 33 -0.23 19.87 -11.86
N ASP A 34 -0.77 19.71 -10.66
CA ASP A 34 -0.15 20.24 -9.45
C ASP A 34 -0.43 19.36 -8.21
N VAL A 35 0.32 19.66 -7.15
CA VAL A 35 0.27 18.93 -5.88
C VAL A 35 -1.08 19.09 -5.18
N ALA A 36 -1.75 20.23 -5.34
CA ALA A 36 -3.04 20.47 -4.71
C ALA A 36 -4.10 19.57 -5.33
N ALA A 37 -4.21 19.55 -6.67
CA ALA A 37 -5.09 18.68 -7.43
C ALA A 37 -4.87 17.20 -7.11
N TRP A 38 -3.61 16.78 -6.94
CA TRP A 38 -3.29 15.43 -6.49
C TRP A 38 -3.86 15.13 -5.10
N ARG A 39 -3.55 15.99 -4.11
CA ARG A 39 -3.90 15.76 -2.70
C ARG A 39 -5.39 15.82 -2.45
N THR A 40 -6.11 16.72 -3.11
CA THR A 40 -7.53 16.98 -2.83
C THR A 40 -8.49 16.16 -3.69
N LYS A 41 -8.06 15.67 -4.86
CA LYS A 41 -8.93 14.93 -5.80
C LYS A 41 -8.37 13.56 -6.16
N ARG A 42 -7.24 13.51 -6.87
CA ARG A 42 -6.76 12.26 -7.46
C ARG A 42 -6.44 11.19 -6.41
N ARG A 43 -5.84 11.58 -5.29
CA ARG A 43 -5.53 10.65 -4.19
C ARG A 43 -6.79 10.02 -3.61
N SER A 44 -7.87 10.78 -3.41
CA SER A 44 -9.14 10.24 -2.91
C SER A 44 -9.78 9.29 -3.91
N GLU A 45 -9.73 9.60 -5.21
CA GLU A 45 -10.24 8.69 -6.26
C GLU A 45 -9.51 7.34 -6.26
N LEU A 46 -8.17 7.37 -6.16
CA LEU A 46 -7.38 6.14 -6.14
C LEU A 46 -7.67 5.31 -4.88
N LEU A 47 -7.72 5.93 -3.70
CA LEU A 47 -8.05 5.23 -2.45
C LEU A 47 -9.45 4.59 -2.54
N GLU A 48 -10.42 5.31 -3.10
CA GLU A 48 -11.77 4.83 -3.34
C GLU A 48 -11.78 3.61 -4.29
N LEU A 49 -11.05 3.68 -5.40
CA LEU A 49 -10.93 2.59 -6.36
C LEU A 49 -10.32 1.34 -5.71
N PHE A 50 -9.21 1.48 -5.00
CA PHE A 50 -8.55 0.35 -4.32
C PHE A 50 -9.41 -0.24 -3.20
N ALA A 51 -10.11 0.61 -2.43
CA ALA A 51 -11.01 0.16 -1.38
C ALA A 51 -12.23 -0.58 -1.93
N ARG A 52 -12.69 -0.26 -3.14
CA ARG A 52 -13.84 -0.95 -3.76
C ARG A 52 -13.44 -2.25 -4.45
N GLU A 53 -12.36 -2.24 -5.22
CA GLU A 53 -12.06 -3.32 -6.17
C GLU A 53 -11.00 -4.31 -5.67
N VAL A 54 -10.12 -3.90 -4.74
CA VAL A 54 -8.94 -4.69 -4.38
C VAL A 54 -8.94 -5.12 -2.92
N TYR A 55 -9.04 -4.17 -1.99
CA TYR A 55 -8.79 -4.43 -0.57
C TYR A 55 -10.05 -4.42 0.31
N GLY A 56 -11.16 -3.90 -0.19
CA GLY A 56 -12.35 -3.66 0.62
C GLY A 56 -12.28 -2.35 1.42
N ARG A 57 -13.42 -1.96 1.99
CA ARG A 57 -13.57 -0.70 2.73
C ARG A 57 -12.93 -0.78 4.11
N THR A 58 -12.01 0.14 4.40
CA THR A 58 -11.54 0.34 5.78
C THR A 58 -12.68 0.92 6.64
N PRO A 59 -12.98 0.33 7.80
CA PRO A 59 -13.92 0.91 8.75
C PRO A 59 -13.52 2.34 9.12
N ALA A 60 -14.53 3.19 9.36
CA ALA A 60 -14.28 4.61 9.59
C ALA A 60 -13.44 4.86 10.85
N GLY A 61 -12.31 5.53 10.66
CA GLY A 61 -11.48 6.07 11.74
C GLY A 61 -10.84 5.01 12.63
N ARG A 62 -10.35 5.48 13.78
CA ARG A 62 -9.82 4.62 14.84
C ARG A 62 -10.99 4.05 15.64
N PRO A 63 -11.04 2.73 15.90
CA PRO A 63 -12.04 2.16 16.80
C PRO A 63 -11.97 2.81 18.19
N ALA A 64 -13.12 3.23 18.73
CA ALA A 64 -13.20 3.91 20.03
C ALA A 64 -12.60 3.08 21.18
N ALA A 65 -12.65 1.76 21.07
CA ALA A 65 -12.13 0.82 22.06
C ALA A 65 -10.67 0.38 21.80
N MET A 66 -9.95 0.96 20.83
CA MET A 66 -8.57 0.56 20.52
C MET A 66 -7.61 0.94 21.66
N ARG A 67 -7.08 -0.08 22.35
CA ARG A 67 -6.12 0.04 23.45
C ARG A 67 -4.80 -0.64 23.11
N ALA A 68 -3.70 -0.08 23.60
CA ALA A 68 -2.38 -0.66 23.52
C ALA A 68 -1.73 -0.56 24.91
N GLU A 69 -0.98 -1.59 25.30
CA GLU A 69 -0.21 -1.64 26.54
C GLU A 69 1.23 -2.02 26.23
N VAL A 70 2.19 -1.35 26.87
CA VAL A 70 3.61 -1.63 26.69
C VAL A 70 3.96 -2.84 27.55
N THR A 71 4.27 -3.97 26.92
CA THR A 71 4.54 -5.24 27.60
C THR A 71 5.96 -5.35 28.16
N SER A 72 6.92 -4.62 27.59
CA SER A 72 8.30 -4.57 28.08
C SER A 72 9.04 -3.37 27.53
N VAL A 73 9.96 -2.82 28.33
CA VAL A 73 10.95 -1.83 27.90
C VAL A 73 12.32 -2.28 28.39
N ASN A 74 13.20 -2.64 27.46
CA ASN A 74 14.58 -2.98 27.77
C ASN A 74 15.48 -1.74 27.58
N ARG A 75 15.98 -1.18 28.68
CA ARG A 75 16.89 -0.02 28.69
C ARG A 75 18.37 -0.41 28.72
N SER A 76 18.70 -1.68 28.90
CA SER A 76 20.08 -2.18 28.99
C SER A 76 20.72 -2.59 27.66
N ALA A 77 20.07 -2.32 26.52
CA ALA A 77 20.64 -2.56 25.19
C ALA A 77 21.83 -1.66 24.80
N ALA A 78 22.21 -0.70 25.65
CA ALA A 78 23.38 0.16 25.46
C ALA A 78 24.36 0.04 26.64
N ARG A 79 25.01 -1.12 26.79
CA ARG A 79 26.26 -1.22 27.55
C ARG A 79 27.41 -1.25 26.52
N PRO A 80 28.29 -0.23 26.45
CA PRO A 80 29.52 -0.33 25.69
C PRO A 80 30.36 -1.49 26.24
N PRO A 81 31.12 -2.23 25.42
CA PRO A 81 31.96 -3.31 25.92
C PRO A 81 33.02 -2.73 26.88
N GLU A 82 33.01 -3.19 28.13
CA GLU A 82 34.11 -2.93 29.07
C GLU A 82 35.37 -3.67 28.56
N LYS A 83 36.44 -2.92 28.36
CA LYS A 83 37.79 -3.46 28.17
C LYS A 83 38.47 -3.60 29.54
N LYS A 84 38.73 -4.84 29.99
CA LYS A 84 40.03 -5.32 30.49
C LYS A 84 39.93 -6.75 30.99
#